data_AF-D1W3F9-F1
#
_entry.id   AF-D1W3F9-F1
#
_cell.length_a   1.000
_cell.length_b   1.000
_cell.length_c   1.000
_cell.angle_alpha   90.00
_cell.angle_beta   90.00
_cell.angle_gamma   90.00
#
_symmetry.space_group_name_H-M   'P 1'
#
loop_
_entity.id
_entity.type
_entity.pdbx_description
1 polymer ?
#
loop_
_entity_poly.entity_id
_entity_poly.type
_entity_poly.pdbx_seq_one_letter_code
_entity_poly.pdbx_strand_id
1 'polypeptide(L)'
;MVTKYLKQWGVAAMAVVLTVACSDSIDVAHVDEAMYETSNESVAFITDKYGLSQADSLMFNEQGSTDFYVNLAKPAEKDLAFMLSYDAAVLERYNAKHNTTIQALPKNLIQFDGNVNVKKAERKSAPVKIAYKSDEALQKNGVYAIPLKLTGDVKASEEKGEFVLFVRDITKMPNCHKEGGLQVISCMEINDANPLYNLCFTLEKSGKYFFDQVILFSGNINYNPETHEVYNFNNENISAVLNFREKYLAPLQQKGMKVILGILGNHDRAGVTNLSDEGCKHFAQELKNKVEAYQLDGVFFDDEWSKPGNYPGFENDKNNASRLAYETKKAMPDKLVEVYVYSGTQSLHSVEGKQPGEFIDFAIHDYGRNYDLSKNYPGLSKKGMIMASINCTSMYYLGSNAYRNIKTQGYGGTMFYALQPGARTSLEAMSMVSQAFFGENVVQQGVFNKDW
;
A
#
# COMPACT_ATOMS: atom_id res chain seq x y z
N MET A 1 -52.03 19.90 10.19
CA MET A 1 -52.30 21.31 9.80
C MET A 1 -51.01 22.10 9.98
N VAL A 2 -50.47 22.59 8.86
CA VAL A 2 -49.62 23.80 8.68
C VAL A 2 -48.24 23.82 9.40
N THR A 3 -47.09 23.47 8.77
CA THR A 3 -46.15 24.30 7.95
C THR A 3 -45.70 25.63 8.61
N LYS A 4 -44.49 26.20 8.52
CA LYS A 4 -43.25 26.01 7.73
C LYS A 4 -42.17 27.01 8.25
N TYR A 5 -40.89 26.64 8.12
CA TYR A 5 -39.65 27.43 7.83
C TYR A 5 -39.36 28.80 8.45
N LEU A 6 -38.09 28.97 8.89
CA LEU A 6 -37.16 29.91 8.24
C LEU A 6 -35.67 29.54 8.46
N LYS A 7 -34.95 29.53 7.34
CA LYS A 7 -33.50 29.42 7.17
C LYS A 7 -32.80 30.69 7.62
N GLN A 8 -31.53 30.61 8.03
CA GLN A 8 -30.50 31.49 7.47
C GLN A 8 -29.09 30.92 7.66
N TRP A 9 -28.34 30.93 6.56
CA TRP A 9 -26.91 30.68 6.47
C TRP A 9 -26.13 31.93 6.89
N GLY A 10 -24.96 31.74 7.49
CA GLY A 10 -23.96 32.79 7.68
C GLY A 10 -22.57 32.20 7.57
N VAL A 11 -21.94 32.37 6.41
CA VAL A 11 -20.50 32.16 6.19
C VAL A 11 -19.78 33.47 6.49
N ALA A 12 -18.76 33.45 7.33
CA ALA A 12 -17.64 34.40 7.38
C ALA A 12 -16.70 33.96 8.52
N ALA A 13 -15.39 34.11 8.52
CA ALA A 13 -14.37 34.38 7.53
C ALA A 13 -13.06 34.12 8.31
N MET A 14 -12.05 33.49 7.70
CA MET A 14 -10.71 33.46 8.28
C MET A 14 -10.18 34.88 8.39
N ALA A 15 -9.79 35.29 9.59
CA ALA A 15 -8.78 36.31 9.80
C ALA A 15 -7.66 35.66 10.62
N VAL A 16 -6.61 35.23 9.93
CA VAL A 16 -5.32 34.91 10.53
C VAL A 16 -4.59 36.23 10.73
N VAL A 17 -4.34 36.60 11.98
CA VAL A 17 -3.30 37.56 12.36
C VAL A 17 -2.34 36.83 13.27
N LEU A 18 -1.12 36.63 12.79
CA LEU A 18 0.03 36.22 13.59
C LEU A 18 0.54 37.44 14.37
N THR A 19 0.77 37.31 15.69
CA THR A 19 2.13 37.34 16.29
C THR A 19 2.13 37.47 17.83
N VAL A 20 2.99 36.64 18.42
CA VAL A 20 3.84 36.81 19.62
C VAL A 20 3.20 36.69 21.02
N ALA A 21 3.88 35.84 21.80
CA ALA A 21 3.61 35.38 23.15
C ALA A 21 3.63 36.47 24.23
N CYS A 22 2.68 36.37 25.16
CA CYS A 22 2.94 36.37 26.60
C CYS A 22 1.68 35.86 27.31
N SER A 23 1.91 35.19 28.44
CA SER A 23 0.96 34.51 29.32
C SER A 23 -0.45 35.10 29.37
N ASP A 24 -1.45 34.27 29.08
CA ASP A 24 -2.72 34.26 29.79
C ASP A 24 -3.29 32.84 29.74
N SER A 25 -3.49 32.26 30.91
CA SER A 25 -4.08 30.94 31.11
C SER A 25 -5.49 30.91 30.51
N ILE A 26 -5.69 30.09 29.48
CA ILE A 26 -7.01 29.78 28.96
C ILE A 26 -7.70 28.89 30.00
N ASP A 27 -8.69 29.46 30.70
CA ASP A 27 -9.65 28.69 31.48
C ASP A 27 -10.47 27.83 30.51
N VAL A 28 -10.01 26.60 30.30
CA VAL A 28 -10.77 25.59 29.59
C VAL A 28 -11.93 25.22 30.50
N ALA A 29 -13.16 25.40 30.01
CA ALA A 29 -14.36 24.99 30.73
C ALA A 29 -14.18 23.55 31.24
N HIS A 30 -14.23 23.39 32.56
CA HIS A 30 -14.10 22.11 33.22
C HIS A 30 -15.24 21.22 32.70
N VAL A 31 -14.89 20.22 31.88
CA VAL A 31 -15.82 19.15 31.55
C VAL A 31 -16.05 18.38 32.84
N ASP A 32 -17.30 18.21 33.23
CA ASP A 32 -17.66 17.37 34.36
C ASP A 32 -17.43 15.89 33.96
N GLU A 33 -16.25 15.38 34.32
CA GLU A 33 -15.86 14.00 34.08
C GLU A 33 -16.59 13.01 35.03
N ALA A 34 -17.40 13.49 35.98
CA ALA A 34 -18.17 12.62 36.90
C ALA A 34 -19.20 11.73 36.18
N MET A 35 -19.51 12.03 34.91
CA MET A 35 -20.36 11.21 34.04
C MET A 35 -19.59 10.08 33.33
N TYR A 36 -18.26 10.05 33.43
CA TYR A 36 -17.43 8.93 32.98
C TYR A 36 -17.03 8.09 34.19
N GLU A 37 -17.77 7.02 34.46
CA GLU A 37 -17.27 5.93 35.30
C GLU A 37 -16.05 5.30 34.61
N THR A 38 -14.86 5.82 34.91
CA THR A 38 -13.65 5.07 34.64
C THR A 38 -13.61 3.93 35.63
N SER A 39 -14.00 2.74 35.15
CA SER A 39 -13.85 1.50 35.90
C SER A 39 -12.48 1.47 36.59
N ASN A 40 -12.50 1.34 37.91
CA ASN A 40 -11.29 1.23 38.72
C ASN A 40 -10.62 -0.15 38.56
N GLU A 41 -11.28 -1.11 37.89
CA GLU A 41 -10.69 -2.40 37.61
C GLU A 41 -9.67 -2.28 36.48
N SER A 42 -8.45 -2.75 36.74
CA SER A 42 -7.53 -3.02 35.64
C SER A 42 -8.20 -4.08 34.76
N VAL A 43 -8.32 -3.83 33.46
CA VAL A 43 -8.87 -4.78 32.50
C VAL A 43 -7.80 -5.03 31.44
N ALA A 44 -7.57 -6.30 31.12
CA ALA A 44 -6.64 -6.71 30.09
C ALA A 44 -7.34 -6.91 28.74
N PHE A 45 -6.69 -6.56 27.64
CA PHE A 45 -7.20 -6.79 26.29
C PHE A 45 -6.08 -7.22 25.35
N ILE A 46 -6.44 -7.87 24.26
CA ILE A 46 -5.47 -8.35 23.27
C ILE A 46 -5.48 -7.41 22.07
N THR A 47 -4.31 -7.15 21.50
CA THR A 47 -4.20 -6.60 20.15
C THR A 47 -3.27 -7.43 19.29
N ASP A 48 -3.47 -7.42 17.98
CA ASP A 48 -2.40 -7.78 17.06
C ASP A 48 -1.32 -6.69 17.01
N LYS A 49 -0.30 -6.87 16.18
CA LYS A 49 0.77 -5.88 15.98
C LYS A 49 0.32 -4.61 15.27
N TYR A 50 -0.85 -4.63 14.64
CA TYR A 50 -1.45 -3.49 13.94
C TYR A 50 -2.36 -2.67 14.86
N GLY A 51 -2.60 -3.14 16.09
CA GLY A 51 -3.41 -2.45 17.10
C GLY A 51 -4.89 -2.82 17.06
N LEU A 52 -5.31 -3.78 16.23
CA LEU A 52 -6.69 -4.25 16.19
C LEU A 52 -6.97 -5.14 17.40
N SER A 53 -8.21 -5.13 17.92
CA SER A 53 -8.56 -5.74 19.21
C SER A 53 -9.74 -6.71 19.20
N GLN A 54 -10.26 -7.08 18.03
CA GLN A 54 -11.37 -8.04 17.90
C GLN A 54 -11.16 -9.01 16.74
N ALA A 55 -10.80 -8.49 15.57
CA ALA A 55 -10.48 -9.28 14.41
C ALA A 55 -9.51 -8.52 13.51
N ASP A 56 -8.72 -9.28 12.77
CA ASP A 56 -7.90 -8.80 11.65
C ASP A 56 -7.87 -9.89 10.58
N SER A 57 -7.39 -9.54 9.39
CA SER A 57 -7.26 -10.45 8.26
C SER A 57 -5.88 -10.32 7.63
N LEU A 58 -5.20 -11.46 7.52
CA LEU A 58 -3.87 -11.59 6.92
C LEU A 58 -3.90 -12.63 5.79
N MET A 59 -2.98 -12.48 4.85
CA MET A 59 -2.73 -13.47 3.79
C MET A 59 -1.37 -14.11 4.02
N PHE A 60 -1.23 -15.38 3.64
CA PHE A 60 0.05 -16.06 3.73
C PHE A 60 0.26 -17.07 2.59
N ASN A 61 1.52 -17.25 2.21
CA ASN A 61 1.97 -18.24 1.24
C ASN A 61 2.93 -19.22 1.94
N GLU A 62 2.56 -20.49 1.99
CA GLU A 62 3.20 -21.61 2.70
C GLU A 62 3.21 -21.48 4.22
N GLN A 63 3.62 -20.33 4.75
CA GLN A 63 3.66 -20.01 6.17
C GLN A 63 3.50 -18.52 6.42
N GLY A 64 3.09 -18.17 7.64
CA GLY A 64 2.97 -16.81 8.11
C GLY A 64 3.13 -16.71 9.62
N SER A 65 3.30 -15.49 10.11
CA SER A 65 3.25 -15.21 11.54
C SER A 65 2.82 -13.79 11.78
N THR A 66 2.18 -13.54 12.93
CA THR A 66 1.94 -12.19 13.42
C THR A 66 2.13 -12.15 14.94
N ASP A 67 2.47 -10.98 15.45
CA ASP A 67 2.67 -10.79 16.88
C ASP A 67 1.38 -10.25 17.51
N PHE A 68 1.06 -10.78 18.68
CA PHE A 68 -0.01 -10.28 19.55
C PHE A 68 0.55 -9.71 20.83
N TYR A 69 -0.22 -8.84 21.46
CA TYR A 69 0.15 -8.15 22.69
C TYR A 69 -1.01 -8.17 23.67
N VAL A 70 -0.69 -8.41 24.95
CA VAL A 70 -1.61 -8.14 26.05
C VAL A 70 -1.37 -6.72 26.50
N ASN A 71 -2.45 -5.95 26.54
CA ASN A 71 -2.45 -4.54 26.90
C ASN A 71 -3.33 -4.33 28.13
N LEU A 72 -2.96 -3.34 28.94
CA LEU A 72 -3.70 -2.91 30.12
C LEU A 72 -4.12 -1.45 29.96
N ALA A 73 -5.30 -1.11 30.49
CA ALA A 73 -5.78 0.27 30.51
C ALA A 73 -4.90 1.20 31.38
N LYS A 74 -4.26 0.65 32.42
CA LYS A 74 -3.35 1.34 33.35
C LYS A 74 -2.08 0.51 33.53
N PRO A 75 -0.93 1.12 33.93
CA PRO A 75 0.29 0.38 34.22
C PRO A 75 0.05 -0.71 35.28
N ALA A 76 0.70 -1.87 35.13
CA ALA A 76 0.56 -2.97 36.08
C ALA A 76 1.17 -2.61 37.45
N GLU A 77 0.45 -2.86 38.55
CA GLU A 77 0.95 -2.58 39.92
C GLU A 77 2.01 -3.58 40.39
N LYS A 78 1.99 -4.77 39.78
CA LYS A 78 2.90 -5.91 39.97
C LYS A 78 3.06 -6.65 38.65
N ASP A 79 3.94 -7.63 38.60
CA ASP A 79 4.00 -8.53 37.44
C ASP A 79 2.68 -9.32 37.37
N LEU A 80 2.10 -9.35 36.18
CA LEU A 80 0.84 -10.04 35.89
C LEU A 80 1.07 -11.12 34.85
N ALA A 81 0.58 -12.32 35.15
CA ALA A 81 0.61 -13.46 34.25
C ALA A 81 -0.73 -13.62 33.52
N PHE A 82 -0.63 -13.90 32.23
CA PHE A 82 -1.75 -14.20 31.35
C PHE A 82 -1.45 -15.42 30.50
N MET A 83 -2.52 -16.03 30.01
CA MET A 83 -2.51 -17.12 29.04
C MET A 83 -3.38 -16.72 27.86
N LEU A 84 -2.73 -16.60 26.70
CA LEU A 84 -3.39 -16.54 25.40
C LEU A 84 -3.56 -17.97 24.89
N SER A 85 -4.78 -18.36 24.55
CA SER A 85 -5.09 -19.74 24.17
C SER A 85 -5.92 -19.81 22.89
N TYR A 86 -5.74 -20.88 22.13
CA TYR A 86 -6.64 -21.22 21.03
C TYR A 86 -7.96 -21.74 21.63
N ASP A 87 -9.09 -21.09 21.33
CA ASP A 87 -10.40 -21.46 21.87
C ASP A 87 -11.47 -21.48 20.76
N ALA A 88 -11.91 -22.67 20.35
CA ALA A 88 -12.90 -22.85 19.30
C ALA A 88 -14.25 -22.19 19.62
N ALA A 89 -14.61 -22.05 20.90
CA ALA A 89 -15.89 -21.44 21.29
C ALA A 89 -15.92 -19.94 20.97
N VAL A 90 -14.76 -19.27 20.89
CA VAL A 90 -14.68 -17.87 20.42
C VAL A 90 -15.15 -17.77 18.98
N LEU A 91 -14.74 -18.70 18.11
CA LEU A 91 -15.19 -18.73 16.72
C LEU A 91 -16.67 -19.05 16.59
N GLU A 92 -17.20 -19.96 17.41
CA GLU A 92 -18.64 -20.26 17.44
C GLU A 92 -19.46 -19.01 17.76
N ARG A 93 -19.05 -18.26 18.80
CA ARG A 93 -19.69 -16.97 19.15
C ARG A 93 -19.55 -15.95 18.04
N TYR A 94 -18.38 -15.83 17.42
CA TYR A 94 -18.15 -14.92 16.30
C TYR A 94 -19.07 -15.26 15.13
N ASN A 95 -19.07 -16.52 14.69
CA ASN A 95 -19.90 -16.98 13.57
C ASN A 95 -21.40 -16.76 13.84
N ALA A 96 -21.87 -17.05 15.05
CA ALA A 96 -23.26 -16.78 15.44
C ALA A 96 -23.59 -15.29 15.42
N LYS A 97 -22.70 -14.43 15.95
CA LYS A 97 -22.88 -12.97 16.01
C LYS A 97 -22.87 -12.32 14.62
N HIS A 98 -22.03 -12.81 13.71
CA HIS A 98 -21.82 -12.21 12.39
C HIS A 98 -22.54 -12.95 11.25
N ASN A 99 -23.30 -14.00 11.56
CA ASN A 99 -23.99 -14.85 10.58
C ASN A 99 -23.02 -15.42 9.52
N THR A 100 -21.88 -15.94 9.98
CA THR A 100 -20.83 -16.54 9.13
C THR A 100 -20.63 -18.02 9.45
N THR A 101 -19.95 -18.74 8.54
CA THR A 101 -19.65 -20.18 8.69
C THR A 101 -18.15 -20.45 8.52
N ILE A 102 -17.32 -19.52 9.00
CA ILE A 102 -15.86 -19.57 8.82
C ILE A 102 -15.30 -20.77 9.58
N GLN A 103 -14.43 -21.54 8.91
CA GLN A 103 -13.78 -22.69 9.51
C GLN A 103 -12.56 -22.26 10.32
N ALA A 104 -12.31 -22.94 11.43
CA ALA A 104 -11.07 -22.71 12.17
C ALA A 104 -9.87 -23.30 11.42
N LEU A 105 -8.72 -22.65 11.48
CA LEU A 105 -7.48 -23.24 11.01
C LEU A 105 -7.13 -24.40 11.97
N PRO A 106 -6.84 -25.61 11.45
CA PRO A 106 -6.51 -26.75 12.30
C PRO A 106 -5.39 -26.45 13.29
N LYS A 107 -5.59 -26.79 14.58
CA LYS A 107 -4.67 -26.45 15.67
C LYS A 107 -3.24 -26.96 15.44
N ASN A 108 -3.07 -28.09 14.76
CA ASN A 108 -1.76 -28.66 14.41
C ASN A 108 -0.97 -27.84 13.38
N LEU A 109 -1.62 -26.88 12.71
CA LEU A 109 -0.99 -25.95 11.77
C LEU A 109 -0.61 -24.62 12.43
N ILE A 110 -0.87 -24.47 13.73
CA ILE A 110 -0.62 -23.24 14.51
C ILE A 110 0.42 -23.55 15.59
N GLN A 111 1.38 -22.64 15.77
CA GLN A 111 2.43 -22.74 16.78
C GLN A 111 2.61 -21.40 17.50
N PHE A 112 2.44 -21.40 18.82
CA PHE A 112 2.76 -20.28 19.70
C PHE A 112 2.90 -20.74 21.15
N ASP A 113 3.66 -19.97 21.94
CA ASP A 113 3.64 -20.04 23.40
C ASP A 113 2.62 -19.01 23.92
N GLY A 114 1.60 -19.50 24.61
CA GLY A 114 0.51 -18.67 25.13
C GLY A 114 0.83 -17.93 26.42
N ASN A 115 1.95 -18.24 27.08
CA ASN A 115 2.32 -17.60 28.35
C ASN A 115 2.75 -16.14 28.12
N VAL A 116 2.07 -15.20 28.76
CA VAL A 116 2.35 -13.77 28.60
C VAL A 116 2.53 -13.13 29.96
N ASN A 117 3.56 -12.30 30.10
CA ASN A 117 3.75 -11.48 31.29
C ASN A 117 3.69 -10.00 30.92
N VAL A 118 2.96 -9.22 31.72
CA VAL A 118 3.07 -7.76 31.74
C VAL A 118 3.80 -7.39 33.01
N LYS A 119 4.97 -6.76 32.88
CA LYS A 119 5.78 -6.43 34.06
C LYS A 119 5.19 -5.26 34.81
N LYS A 120 5.50 -5.17 36.10
CA LYS A 120 5.22 -4.00 36.92
C LYS A 120 5.62 -2.70 36.19
N ALA A 121 4.76 -1.70 36.29
CA ALA A 121 4.86 -0.39 35.65
C ALA A 121 4.75 -0.38 34.10
N GLU A 122 4.62 -1.53 33.44
CA GLU A 122 4.35 -1.60 32.01
C GLU A 122 2.83 -1.64 31.73
N ARG A 123 2.44 -1.21 30.53
CA ARG A 123 1.06 -1.30 30.02
C ARG A 123 0.86 -2.35 28.93
N LYS A 124 1.96 -2.93 28.44
CA LYS A 124 1.98 -3.77 27.24
C LYS A 124 3.00 -4.88 27.44
N SER A 125 2.63 -6.10 27.07
CA SER A 125 3.53 -7.25 27.14
C SER A 125 4.62 -7.22 26.07
N ALA A 126 5.60 -8.13 26.21
CA ALA A 126 6.39 -8.60 25.07
C ALA A 126 5.48 -9.26 24.01
N PRO A 127 5.91 -9.35 22.74
CA PRO A 127 5.11 -9.96 21.67
C PRO A 127 4.92 -11.47 21.89
N VAL A 128 3.69 -11.93 21.67
CA VAL A 128 3.34 -13.34 21.51
C VAL A 128 3.26 -13.64 20.03
N LYS A 129 4.27 -14.33 19.51
CA LYS A 129 4.32 -14.69 18.09
C LYS A 129 3.41 -15.88 17.80
N ILE A 130 2.42 -15.67 16.94
CA ILE A 130 1.55 -16.71 16.43
C ILE A 130 1.98 -17.08 15.03
N ALA A 131 2.61 -18.24 14.88
CA ALA A 131 3.00 -18.80 13.60
C ALA A 131 1.95 -19.79 13.09
N TYR A 132 1.76 -19.82 11.78
CA TYR A 132 0.83 -20.72 11.11
C TYR A 132 1.37 -21.14 9.75
N LYS A 133 0.94 -22.31 9.27
CA LYS A 133 1.38 -22.87 7.99
C LYS A 133 0.24 -23.45 7.17
N SER A 134 0.49 -23.59 5.87
CA SER A 134 -0.41 -24.26 4.92
C SER A 134 -0.35 -25.78 5.10
N ASP A 135 -1.32 -26.46 4.50
CA ASP A 135 -1.41 -27.91 4.45
C ASP A 135 -2.18 -28.35 3.19
N GLU A 136 -1.94 -29.58 2.73
CA GLU A 136 -2.62 -30.14 1.56
C GLU A 136 -4.14 -30.21 1.73
N ALA A 137 -4.65 -30.35 2.97
CA ALA A 137 -6.08 -30.38 3.24
C ALA A 137 -6.78 -29.01 3.13
N LEU A 138 -6.02 -27.90 3.16
CA LEU A 138 -6.61 -26.55 3.08
C LEU A 138 -7.14 -26.25 1.67
N GLN A 139 -8.22 -25.50 1.59
CA GLN A 139 -8.87 -25.13 0.34
C GLN A 139 -8.03 -24.11 -0.43
N LYS A 140 -8.07 -24.18 -1.76
CA LYS A 140 -7.46 -23.16 -2.62
C LYS A 140 -8.12 -21.80 -2.32
N ASN A 141 -7.30 -20.81 -1.96
CA ASN A 141 -7.76 -19.48 -1.57
C ASN A 141 -8.70 -19.49 -0.34
N GLY A 142 -8.57 -20.51 0.52
CA GLY A 142 -9.42 -20.69 1.70
C GLY A 142 -9.16 -19.63 2.77
N VAL A 143 -10.21 -19.23 3.48
CA VAL A 143 -10.14 -18.33 4.64
C VAL A 143 -10.43 -19.15 5.89
N TYR A 144 -9.52 -19.06 6.85
CA TYR A 144 -9.58 -19.77 8.11
C TYR A 144 -9.47 -18.81 9.29
N ALA A 145 -10.03 -19.17 10.42
CA ALA A 145 -9.95 -18.40 11.66
C ALA A 145 -8.97 -19.03 12.65
N ILE A 146 -8.15 -18.21 13.29
CA ILE A 146 -7.37 -18.54 14.48
C ILE A 146 -8.06 -17.82 15.66
N PRO A 147 -8.96 -18.51 16.37
CA PRO A 147 -9.67 -17.92 17.50
C PRO A 147 -8.82 -17.95 18.77
N LEU A 148 -8.66 -16.79 19.40
CA LEU A 148 -7.80 -16.57 20.55
C LEU A 148 -8.62 -16.05 21.73
N LYS A 149 -8.27 -16.52 22.93
CA LYS A 149 -8.86 -16.08 24.19
C LYS A 149 -7.79 -15.78 25.22
N LEU A 150 -7.92 -14.62 25.86
CA LEU A 150 -7.09 -14.20 26.98
C LEU A 150 -7.72 -14.61 28.30
N THR A 151 -6.88 -15.16 29.17
CA THR A 151 -7.19 -15.41 30.59
C THR A 151 -5.99 -15.00 31.42
N GLY A 152 -6.14 -14.70 32.71
CA GLY A 152 -5.00 -14.35 33.54
C GLY A 152 -5.38 -13.81 34.90
N ASP A 153 -4.39 -13.21 35.57
CA ASP A 153 -4.49 -12.66 36.93
C ASP A 153 -5.53 -11.55 37.06
N VAL A 154 -5.80 -10.86 35.96
CA VAL A 154 -6.75 -9.76 35.85
C VAL A 154 -7.80 -10.11 34.81
N LYS A 155 -9.05 -9.68 35.04
CA LYS A 155 -10.17 -9.97 34.14
C LYS A 155 -9.86 -9.43 32.73
N ALA A 156 -10.04 -10.29 31.74
CA ALA A 156 -9.98 -9.89 30.35
C ALA A 156 -11.25 -9.12 29.97
N SER A 157 -11.12 -8.13 29.09
CA SER A 157 -12.24 -7.35 28.56
C SER A 157 -13.29 -8.27 27.94
N GLU A 158 -14.56 -8.06 28.25
CA GLU A 158 -15.64 -8.80 27.61
C GLU A 158 -15.71 -8.54 26.10
N GLU A 159 -15.29 -7.35 25.67
CA GLU A 159 -15.30 -6.95 24.25
C GLU A 159 -13.99 -7.21 23.50
N LYS A 160 -12.86 -7.25 24.21
CA LYS A 160 -11.49 -7.26 23.63
C LYS A 160 -10.55 -8.30 24.26
N GLY A 161 -11.09 -9.20 25.09
CA GLY A 161 -10.38 -10.35 25.65
C GLY A 161 -10.41 -11.58 24.74
N GLU A 162 -11.17 -11.51 23.65
CA GLU A 162 -11.25 -12.51 22.60
C GLU A 162 -10.87 -11.88 21.26
N PHE A 163 -10.20 -12.64 20.41
CA PHE A 163 -9.76 -12.17 19.10
C PHE A 163 -9.93 -13.27 18.04
N VAL A 164 -10.42 -12.92 16.86
CA VAL A 164 -10.51 -13.84 15.72
C VAL A 164 -9.60 -13.35 14.60
N LEU A 165 -8.44 -13.99 14.44
CA LEU A 165 -7.55 -13.69 13.32
C LEU A 165 -7.97 -14.49 12.09
N PHE A 166 -8.37 -13.82 11.03
CA PHE A 166 -8.58 -14.45 9.73
C PHE A 166 -7.25 -14.59 9.00
N VAL A 167 -6.98 -15.79 8.49
CA VAL A 167 -5.84 -16.06 7.64
C VAL A 167 -6.33 -16.65 6.33
N ARG A 168 -5.94 -16.01 5.22
CA ARG A 168 -6.21 -16.49 3.87
C ARG A 168 -4.99 -17.21 3.33
N ASP A 169 -5.15 -18.50 3.07
CA ASP A 169 -4.10 -19.31 2.47
C ASP A 169 -4.08 -19.11 0.95
N ILE A 170 -3.05 -18.42 0.47
CA ILE A 170 -2.83 -18.23 -0.96
C ILE A 170 -1.83 -19.22 -1.54
N THR A 171 -1.32 -20.20 -0.79
CA THR A 171 -0.29 -21.17 -1.26
C THR A 171 -0.65 -21.81 -2.60
N LYS A 172 -1.90 -22.28 -2.73
CA LYS A 172 -2.41 -22.94 -3.95
C LYS A 172 -2.86 -21.98 -5.05
N MET A 173 -2.71 -20.66 -4.85
CA MET A 173 -2.90 -19.67 -5.90
C MET A 173 -1.64 -19.56 -6.76
N PRO A 174 -1.78 -19.49 -8.09
CA PRO A 174 -0.64 -19.35 -8.98
C PRO A 174 0.01 -17.96 -8.85
N ASN A 175 1.18 -17.78 -9.46
CA ASN A 175 1.83 -16.47 -9.58
C ASN A 175 1.22 -15.62 -10.72
N CYS A 176 1.76 -14.42 -10.92
CA CYS A 176 1.37 -13.53 -12.02
C CYS A 176 2.10 -13.76 -13.35
N HIS A 177 3.08 -14.69 -13.42
CA HIS A 177 3.99 -14.81 -14.55
C HIS A 177 3.33 -15.46 -15.77
N LYS A 178 2.81 -14.63 -16.68
CA LYS A 178 2.13 -15.04 -17.91
C LYS A 178 3.13 -15.29 -19.05
N GLU A 179 2.75 -16.13 -20.01
CA GLU A 179 3.59 -16.41 -21.17
C GLU A 179 3.75 -15.15 -22.04
N GLY A 180 4.92 -15.00 -22.68
CA GLY A 180 5.22 -13.86 -23.56
C GLY A 180 5.69 -12.59 -22.83
N GLY A 181 5.61 -12.53 -21.50
CA GLY A 181 6.21 -11.45 -20.69
C GLY A 181 5.52 -10.09 -20.78
N LEU A 182 4.32 -10.02 -21.37
CA LEU A 182 3.51 -8.80 -21.39
C LEU A 182 3.14 -8.37 -19.97
N GLN A 183 3.37 -7.10 -19.66
CA GLN A 183 3.10 -6.47 -18.38
C GLN A 183 1.68 -5.90 -18.33
N VAL A 184 0.99 -6.14 -17.23
CA VAL A 184 -0.18 -5.37 -16.83
C VAL A 184 0.12 -4.68 -15.51
N ILE A 185 0.31 -3.37 -15.56
CA ILE A 185 0.70 -2.55 -14.40
C ILE A 185 -0.55 -1.93 -13.77
N SER A 186 -0.65 -1.96 -12.45
CA SER A 186 -1.70 -1.27 -11.68
C SER A 186 -1.08 -0.07 -10.96
N CYS A 187 -1.40 1.14 -11.39
CA CYS A 187 -1.01 2.37 -10.69
C CYS A 187 -2.15 2.78 -9.76
N MET A 188 -1.99 2.55 -8.46
CA MET A 188 -3.08 2.67 -7.49
C MET A 188 -2.94 3.92 -6.63
N GLU A 189 -4.00 4.72 -6.58
CA GLU A 189 -4.18 5.80 -5.61
C GLU A 189 -4.30 5.21 -4.21
N ILE A 190 -3.18 5.10 -3.49
CA ILE A 190 -3.14 4.45 -2.17
C ILE A 190 -3.95 5.23 -1.17
N ASN A 191 -4.17 6.54 -1.36
CA ASN A 191 -5.09 7.32 -0.53
C ASN A 191 -6.50 6.71 -0.45
N ASP A 192 -6.95 6.08 -1.53
CA ASP A 192 -8.33 5.59 -1.67
C ASP A 192 -8.42 4.05 -1.70
N ALA A 193 -7.34 3.34 -2.04
CA ALA A 193 -7.42 1.94 -2.43
C ALA A 193 -6.34 1.05 -1.79
N ASN A 194 -6.76 -0.16 -1.39
CA ASN A 194 -5.89 -1.16 -0.82
C ASN A 194 -5.14 -1.94 -1.92
N PRO A 195 -3.79 -1.98 -1.91
CA PRO A 195 -3.01 -2.62 -2.98
C PRO A 195 -3.24 -4.14 -3.09
N LEU A 196 -3.76 -4.80 -2.04
CA LEU A 196 -4.17 -6.20 -2.08
C LEU A 196 -5.31 -6.47 -3.08
N TYR A 197 -6.04 -5.42 -3.51
CA TYR A 197 -7.10 -5.57 -4.49
C TYR A 197 -6.62 -6.15 -5.82
N ASN A 198 -5.34 -6.02 -6.16
CA ASN A 198 -4.75 -6.67 -7.33
C ASN A 198 -4.79 -8.21 -7.26
N LEU A 199 -4.85 -8.81 -6.06
CA LEU A 199 -5.00 -10.26 -5.85
C LEU A 199 -6.45 -10.74 -6.03
N CYS A 200 -7.39 -9.85 -6.33
CA CYS A 200 -8.75 -10.25 -6.67
C CYS A 200 -8.89 -10.69 -8.13
N PHE A 201 -7.92 -10.40 -9.01
CA PHE A 201 -8.09 -10.56 -10.46
C PHE A 201 -7.22 -11.67 -11.02
N THR A 202 -7.84 -12.70 -11.58
CA THR A 202 -7.16 -13.85 -12.17
C THR A 202 -7.66 -14.15 -13.58
N LEU A 203 -6.84 -14.84 -14.38
CA LEU A 203 -7.24 -15.34 -15.69
C LEU A 203 -8.10 -16.61 -15.55
N GLU A 204 -9.20 -16.69 -16.30
CA GLU A 204 -10.22 -17.73 -16.11
C GLU A 204 -9.70 -19.18 -16.30
N LYS A 205 -8.81 -19.43 -17.27
CA LYS A 205 -8.33 -20.79 -17.59
C LYS A 205 -7.01 -21.09 -16.90
N SER A 206 -6.02 -20.20 -16.99
CA SER A 206 -4.69 -20.40 -16.38
C SER A 206 -4.67 -20.13 -14.89
N GLY A 207 -5.64 -19.37 -14.36
CA GLY A 207 -5.71 -18.97 -12.95
C GLY A 207 -4.68 -17.93 -12.53
N LYS A 208 -3.71 -17.58 -13.38
CA LYS A 208 -2.63 -16.63 -13.09
C LYS A 208 -3.18 -15.26 -12.74
N TYR A 209 -2.50 -14.52 -11.87
CA TYR A 209 -2.89 -13.16 -11.57
C TYR A 209 -2.79 -12.25 -12.79
N PHE A 210 -3.80 -11.40 -12.97
CA PHE A 210 -3.89 -10.49 -14.11
C PHE A 210 -2.79 -9.43 -14.07
N PHE A 211 -2.58 -8.79 -12.93
CA PHE A 211 -1.56 -7.75 -12.72
C PHE A 211 -0.18 -8.34 -12.46
N ASP A 212 0.85 -7.70 -13.03
CA ASP A 212 2.26 -8.05 -12.86
C ASP A 212 2.98 -7.08 -11.91
N GLN A 213 2.52 -5.83 -11.85
CA GLN A 213 3.13 -4.78 -11.04
C GLN A 213 2.08 -3.91 -10.38
N VAL A 214 2.43 -3.36 -9.20
CA VAL A 214 1.61 -2.45 -8.42
C VAL A 214 2.45 -1.22 -8.06
N ILE A 215 2.10 -0.07 -8.62
CA ILE A 215 2.68 1.22 -8.24
C ILE A 215 1.84 1.80 -7.10
N LEU A 216 2.49 2.03 -5.97
CA LEU A 216 1.94 2.73 -4.81
C LEU A 216 1.96 4.23 -5.10
N PHE A 217 0.85 4.79 -5.58
CA PHE A 217 0.76 6.19 -5.98
C PHE A 217 0.17 7.04 -4.83
N SER A 218 0.93 7.98 -4.25
CA SER A 218 2.37 8.17 -4.40
C SER A 218 3.06 8.67 -3.13
N GLY A 219 4.33 8.29 -2.96
CA GLY A 219 5.28 9.07 -2.17
C GLY A 219 5.65 10.36 -2.92
N ASN A 220 6.27 11.28 -2.22
CA ASN A 220 6.48 12.63 -2.72
C ASN A 220 7.92 13.10 -2.58
N ILE A 221 8.39 13.83 -3.59
CA ILE A 221 9.63 14.59 -3.48
C ILE A 221 9.34 15.94 -2.83
N ASN A 222 10.02 16.24 -1.72
CA ASN A 222 9.87 17.47 -0.96
C ASN A 222 11.24 18.02 -0.54
N TYR A 223 11.28 19.31 -0.19
CA TYR A 223 12.46 20.00 0.33
C TYR A 223 12.27 20.35 1.81
N ASN A 224 13.25 19.97 2.65
CA ASN A 224 13.28 20.36 4.04
C ASN A 224 14.04 21.70 4.21
N PRO A 225 13.40 22.81 4.63
CA PRO A 225 14.06 24.10 4.79
C PRO A 225 14.97 24.19 6.02
N GLU A 226 14.92 23.24 6.96
CA GLU A 226 15.78 23.21 8.14
C GLU A 226 17.08 22.46 7.86
N THR A 227 17.00 21.31 7.19
CA THR A 227 18.19 20.49 6.86
C THR A 227 18.79 20.84 5.51
N HIS A 228 18.06 21.56 4.67
CA HIS A 228 18.38 21.87 3.28
C HIS A 228 18.49 20.63 2.37
N GLU A 229 17.83 19.54 2.75
CA GLU A 229 17.85 18.28 2.01
C GLU A 229 16.55 18.06 1.24
N VAL A 230 16.68 17.43 0.07
CA VAL A 230 15.55 16.86 -0.66
C VAL A 230 15.33 15.43 -0.16
N TYR A 231 14.09 15.09 0.16
CA TYR A 231 13.74 13.82 0.78
C TYR A 231 12.45 13.24 0.22
N ASN A 232 12.23 11.95 0.44
CA ASN A 232 10.97 11.29 0.09
C ASN A 232 9.99 11.42 1.26
N PHE A 233 8.98 12.26 1.10
CA PHE A 233 7.84 12.37 1.99
C PHE A 233 6.79 11.29 1.66
N ASN A 234 6.33 10.56 2.66
CA ASN A 234 5.19 9.66 2.51
C ASN A 234 4.03 10.22 3.34
N ASN A 235 2.88 10.42 2.73
CA ASN A 235 1.68 10.77 3.49
C ASN A 235 1.25 9.62 4.43
N GLU A 236 0.23 9.85 5.24
CA GLU A 236 -0.28 8.86 6.21
C GLU A 236 -0.71 7.54 5.57
N ASN A 237 -1.27 7.56 4.36
CA ASN A 237 -1.77 6.36 3.67
C ASN A 237 -0.63 5.52 3.10
N ILE A 238 0.33 6.15 2.43
CA ILE A 238 1.55 5.47 1.98
C ILE A 238 2.32 4.93 3.20
N SER A 239 2.43 5.73 4.26
CA SER A 239 3.10 5.31 5.49
C SER A 239 2.42 4.10 6.14
N ALA A 240 1.08 4.06 6.18
CA ALA A 240 0.33 2.91 6.71
C ALA A 240 0.65 1.63 5.93
N VAL A 241 0.57 1.67 4.60
CA VAL A 241 0.85 0.51 3.75
C VAL A 241 2.31 0.05 3.86
N LEU A 242 3.26 0.97 3.91
CA LEU A 242 4.69 0.65 4.04
C LEU A 242 5.03 0.08 5.43
N ASN A 243 4.54 0.69 6.51
CA ASN A 243 4.78 0.24 7.88
C ASN A 243 4.15 -1.15 8.14
N PHE A 244 3.07 -1.47 7.43
CA PHE A 244 2.37 -2.74 7.53
C PHE A 244 2.59 -3.63 6.29
N ARG A 245 3.81 -3.59 5.73
CA ARG A 245 4.15 -4.32 4.50
C ARG A 245 3.85 -5.81 4.53
N GLU A 246 3.97 -6.47 5.67
CA GLU A 246 3.69 -7.91 5.79
C GLU A 246 2.21 -8.22 5.52
N LYS A 247 1.31 -7.28 5.83
CA LYS A 247 -0.12 -7.36 5.52
C LYS A 247 -0.39 -6.94 4.07
N TYR A 248 0.10 -5.77 3.66
CA TYR A 248 -0.36 -5.14 2.40
C TYR A 248 0.49 -5.41 1.16
N LEU A 249 1.79 -5.71 1.32
CA LEU A 249 2.74 -5.75 0.20
C LEU A 249 3.34 -7.13 -0.03
N ALA A 250 3.76 -7.81 1.05
CA ALA A 250 4.39 -9.12 0.96
C ALA A 250 3.51 -10.17 0.23
N PRO A 251 2.17 -10.21 0.41
CA PRO A 251 1.33 -11.15 -0.34
C PRO A 251 1.38 -10.94 -1.86
N LEU A 252 1.53 -9.70 -2.33
CA LEU A 252 1.67 -9.37 -3.76
C LEU A 252 3.00 -9.94 -4.29
N GLN A 253 4.09 -9.65 -3.58
CA GLN A 253 5.44 -10.08 -3.95
C GLN A 253 5.60 -11.61 -3.91
N GLN A 254 5.00 -12.28 -2.92
CA GLN A 254 4.97 -13.74 -2.83
C GLN A 254 4.24 -14.39 -4.01
N LYS A 255 3.38 -13.64 -4.71
CA LYS A 255 2.71 -14.06 -5.96
C LYS A 255 3.37 -13.54 -7.23
N GLY A 256 4.60 -13.05 -7.08
CA GLY A 256 5.48 -12.66 -8.17
C GLY A 256 5.28 -11.23 -8.66
N MET A 257 4.31 -10.48 -8.11
CA MET A 257 4.09 -9.10 -8.51
C MET A 257 5.23 -8.20 -8.03
N LYS A 258 5.57 -7.19 -8.83
CA LYS A 258 6.51 -6.14 -8.43
C LYS A 258 5.77 -5.00 -7.73
N VAL A 259 6.30 -4.53 -6.59
CA VAL A 259 5.72 -3.42 -5.84
C VAL A 259 6.64 -2.21 -5.95
N ILE A 260 6.13 -1.13 -6.55
CA ILE A 260 6.89 0.05 -6.97
C ILE A 260 6.42 1.27 -6.18
N LEU A 261 7.34 2.10 -5.69
CA LEU A 261 6.99 3.37 -5.04
C LEU A 261 6.85 4.47 -6.11
N GLY A 262 5.67 5.07 -6.23
CA GLY A 262 5.50 6.29 -7.04
C GLY A 262 6.15 7.49 -6.34
N ILE A 263 6.83 8.35 -7.10
CA ILE A 263 7.48 9.58 -6.64
C ILE A 263 6.92 10.75 -7.44
N LEU A 264 6.18 11.61 -6.75
CA LEU A 264 5.45 12.74 -7.34
C LEU A 264 5.85 14.06 -6.67
N GLY A 265 5.88 15.16 -7.43
CA GLY A 265 6.03 16.50 -6.86
C GLY A 265 4.91 16.83 -5.86
N ASN A 266 5.20 17.71 -4.90
CA ASN A 266 4.24 18.02 -3.82
C ASN A 266 4.25 19.50 -3.44
N HIS A 267 4.05 20.34 -4.45
CA HIS A 267 3.76 21.77 -4.32
C HIS A 267 4.83 22.63 -3.65
N ASP A 268 6.08 22.15 -3.57
CA ASP A 268 7.25 22.90 -3.12
C ASP A 268 8.33 22.99 -4.21
N ARG A 269 9.52 23.47 -3.85
CA ARG A 269 10.61 23.75 -4.80
C ARG A 269 11.23 22.50 -5.43
N ALA A 270 11.08 21.32 -4.82
CA ALA A 270 11.71 20.10 -5.27
C ALA A 270 10.83 19.39 -6.32
N GLY A 271 11.47 18.89 -7.36
CA GLY A 271 10.84 18.13 -8.42
C GLY A 271 11.83 17.16 -9.05
N VAL A 272 11.31 16.10 -9.64
CA VAL A 272 12.11 15.04 -10.26
C VAL A 272 12.95 15.55 -11.45
N THR A 273 12.62 16.74 -11.97
CA THR A 273 13.24 17.37 -13.14
C THR A 273 14.25 18.47 -12.81
N ASN A 274 14.33 18.96 -11.57
CA ASN A 274 15.03 20.21 -11.26
C ASN A 274 16.11 20.09 -10.17
N LEU A 275 16.52 18.89 -9.79
CA LEU A 275 17.64 18.71 -8.86
C LEU A 275 18.97 18.95 -9.58
N SER A 276 19.95 19.52 -8.90
CA SER A 276 21.36 19.51 -9.36
C SER A 276 21.92 18.09 -9.45
N ASP A 277 23.06 17.90 -10.13
CA ASP A 277 23.74 16.59 -10.22
C ASP A 277 24.01 15.95 -8.84
N GLU A 278 24.47 16.74 -7.87
CA GLU A 278 24.64 16.25 -6.49
C GLU A 278 23.29 15.98 -5.82
N GLY A 279 22.29 16.85 -6.01
CA GLY A 279 20.93 16.62 -5.52
C GLY A 279 20.33 15.31 -6.04
N CYS A 280 20.55 14.96 -7.30
CA CYS A 280 20.14 13.69 -7.89
C CYS A 280 20.81 12.49 -7.21
N LYS A 281 22.12 12.55 -6.91
CA LYS A 281 22.84 11.47 -6.21
C LYS A 281 22.30 11.29 -4.78
N HIS A 282 22.12 12.39 -4.06
CA HIS A 282 21.59 12.35 -2.69
C HIS A 282 20.16 11.80 -2.66
N PHE A 283 19.29 12.28 -3.54
CA PHE A 283 17.92 11.81 -3.59
C PHE A 283 17.81 10.36 -4.09
N ALA A 284 18.65 9.93 -5.03
CA ALA A 284 18.75 8.52 -5.43
C ALA A 284 19.13 7.61 -4.25
N GLN A 285 20.04 8.07 -3.38
CA GLN A 285 20.40 7.33 -2.17
C GLN A 285 19.28 7.30 -1.13
N GLU A 286 18.54 8.40 -0.95
CA GLU A 286 17.31 8.44 -0.13
C GLU A 286 16.29 7.41 -0.63
N LEU A 287 16.04 7.37 -1.95
CA LEU A 287 15.12 6.41 -2.56
C LEU A 287 15.56 4.97 -2.37
N LYS A 288 16.86 4.68 -2.56
CA LYS A 288 17.44 3.37 -2.27
C LYS A 288 17.17 2.95 -0.83
N ASN A 289 17.42 3.85 0.14
CA ASN A 289 17.18 3.56 1.56
C ASN A 289 15.71 3.20 1.81
N LYS A 290 14.75 3.91 1.20
CA LYS A 290 13.31 3.58 1.32
C LYS A 290 12.97 2.23 0.67
N VAL A 291 13.46 2.00 -0.56
CA VAL A 291 13.22 0.75 -1.30
C VAL A 291 13.78 -0.45 -0.53
N GLU A 292 14.99 -0.34 0.04
CA GLU A 292 15.59 -1.40 0.84
C GLU A 292 14.86 -1.61 2.18
N ALA A 293 14.55 -0.53 2.91
CA ALA A 293 13.87 -0.62 4.21
C ALA A 293 12.50 -1.30 4.13
N TYR A 294 11.74 -1.02 3.07
CA TYR A 294 10.42 -1.60 2.86
C TYR A 294 10.41 -2.79 1.89
N GLN A 295 11.57 -3.21 1.40
CA GLN A 295 11.77 -4.33 0.47
C GLN A 295 10.94 -4.19 -0.81
N LEU A 296 10.90 -2.98 -1.37
CA LEU A 296 10.21 -2.68 -2.62
C LEU A 296 11.03 -3.15 -3.84
N ASP A 297 10.39 -3.20 -4.99
CA ASP A 297 10.97 -3.67 -6.24
C ASP A 297 11.48 -2.52 -7.15
N GLY A 298 11.16 -1.26 -6.84
CA GLY A 298 11.60 -0.12 -7.64
C GLY A 298 10.89 1.19 -7.35
N VAL A 299 11.10 2.16 -8.23
CA VAL A 299 10.47 3.49 -8.20
C VAL A 299 9.85 3.87 -9.54
N PHE A 300 8.80 4.68 -9.50
CA PHE A 300 8.13 5.27 -10.67
C PHE A 300 8.14 6.79 -10.53
N PHE A 301 8.77 7.51 -11.47
CA PHE A 301 8.86 8.97 -11.45
C PHE A 301 7.76 9.63 -12.27
N ASP A 302 7.11 10.60 -11.64
CA ASP A 302 6.06 11.42 -12.24
C ASP A 302 6.34 12.92 -11.99
N ASP A 303 6.51 13.66 -13.08
CA ASP A 303 6.79 15.10 -13.05
C ASP A 303 5.49 15.92 -13.12
N GLU A 304 4.76 15.92 -12.02
CA GLU A 304 3.66 16.86 -11.81
C GLU A 304 3.75 17.52 -10.43
N TRP A 305 3.04 18.63 -10.27
CA TRP A 305 2.76 19.29 -8.99
C TRP A 305 3.92 19.94 -8.24
N SER A 306 5.16 19.89 -8.71
CA SER A 306 6.26 20.72 -8.18
C SER A 306 6.10 22.21 -8.53
N LYS A 307 6.71 23.08 -7.72
CA LYS A 307 6.80 24.54 -7.92
C LYS A 307 8.28 24.98 -8.00
N PRO A 308 8.98 24.61 -9.09
CA PRO A 308 10.39 24.94 -9.25
C PRO A 308 10.61 26.45 -9.28
N GLY A 309 11.79 26.87 -8.86
CA GLY A 309 12.23 28.27 -8.88
C GLY A 309 13.74 28.37 -8.71
N ASN A 310 14.24 29.60 -8.71
CA ASN A 310 15.67 29.85 -8.62
C ASN A 310 16.15 29.73 -7.17
N TYR A 311 16.57 28.52 -6.78
CA TYR A 311 17.05 28.18 -5.45
C TYR A 311 18.41 27.49 -5.52
N PRO A 312 19.34 27.73 -4.58
CA PRO A 312 20.59 26.97 -4.50
C PRO A 312 20.33 25.46 -4.45
N GLY A 313 21.08 24.68 -5.23
CA GLY A 313 20.94 23.21 -5.30
C GLY A 313 19.90 22.71 -6.31
N PHE A 314 19.16 23.61 -6.97
CA PHE A 314 18.17 23.30 -7.99
C PHE A 314 18.52 23.96 -9.33
N GLU A 315 18.20 23.28 -10.42
CA GLU A 315 18.43 23.73 -11.79
C GLU A 315 17.15 24.28 -12.41
N ASN A 316 17.25 25.42 -13.10
CA ASN A 316 16.09 26.07 -13.70
C ASN A 316 15.63 25.39 -15.01
N ASP A 317 16.50 24.64 -15.68
CA ASP A 317 16.26 24.12 -17.03
C ASP A 317 15.43 22.82 -17.09
N LYS A 318 14.83 22.37 -15.97
CA LYS A 318 13.87 21.24 -15.87
C LYS A 318 14.22 19.98 -16.68
N ASN A 319 15.50 19.66 -16.86
CA ASN A 319 15.92 18.54 -17.71
C ASN A 319 16.65 17.42 -16.93
N ASN A 320 16.72 17.52 -15.59
CA ASN A 320 17.53 16.60 -14.78
C ASN A 320 16.82 15.31 -14.38
N ALA A 321 15.63 15.04 -14.93
CA ALA A 321 14.99 13.73 -14.80
C ALA A 321 15.89 12.59 -15.31
N SER A 322 16.65 12.82 -16.39
CA SER A 322 17.60 11.82 -16.91
C SER A 322 18.70 11.52 -15.91
N ARG A 323 19.26 12.56 -15.28
CA ARG A 323 20.30 12.44 -14.26
C ARG A 323 19.76 11.72 -13.02
N LEU A 324 18.58 12.10 -12.53
CA LEU A 324 17.97 11.44 -11.38
C LEU A 324 17.73 9.95 -11.65
N ALA A 325 17.14 9.61 -12.79
CA ALA A 325 16.90 8.21 -13.18
C ALA A 325 18.21 7.41 -13.32
N TYR A 326 19.25 8.01 -13.91
CA TYR A 326 20.57 7.41 -14.02
C TYR A 326 21.20 7.12 -12.65
N GLU A 327 21.24 8.10 -11.74
CA GLU A 327 21.81 7.89 -10.40
C GLU A 327 20.97 6.90 -9.58
N THR A 328 19.65 6.92 -9.76
CA THR A 328 18.71 5.96 -9.13
C THR A 328 19.02 4.53 -9.59
N LYS A 329 19.14 4.29 -10.90
CA LYS A 329 19.52 2.98 -11.43
C LYS A 329 20.91 2.56 -10.96
N LYS A 330 21.86 3.48 -10.93
CA LYS A 330 23.23 3.21 -10.49
C LYS A 330 23.28 2.83 -9.00
N ALA A 331 22.48 3.46 -8.16
CA ALA A 331 22.42 3.18 -6.73
C ALA A 331 21.78 1.82 -6.41
N MET A 332 20.77 1.41 -7.19
CA MET A 332 20.02 0.16 -7.03
C MET A 332 19.78 -0.57 -8.37
N PRO A 333 20.84 -1.19 -8.95
CA PRO A 333 20.81 -1.73 -10.31
C PRO A 333 19.88 -2.94 -10.51
N ASP A 334 19.53 -3.63 -9.43
CA ASP A 334 18.60 -4.77 -9.41
C ASP A 334 17.12 -4.36 -9.28
N LYS A 335 16.85 -3.07 -9.09
CA LYS A 335 15.51 -2.51 -8.89
C LYS A 335 15.00 -1.82 -10.15
N LEU A 336 13.67 -1.80 -10.30
CA LEU A 336 13.02 -1.14 -11.42
C LEU A 336 13.06 0.39 -11.27
N VAL A 337 13.33 1.07 -12.36
CA VAL A 337 13.26 2.52 -12.53
C VAL A 337 12.32 2.79 -13.68
N GLU A 338 11.14 3.29 -13.34
CA GLU A 338 10.04 3.53 -14.26
C GLU A 338 9.74 5.03 -14.33
N VAL A 339 9.18 5.46 -15.46
CA VAL A 339 8.84 6.87 -15.69
C VAL A 339 7.48 7.01 -16.34
N TYR A 340 6.75 8.05 -15.94
CA TYR A 340 5.57 8.49 -16.67
C TYR A 340 5.99 9.25 -17.93
N VAL A 341 5.43 8.92 -19.09
CA VAL A 341 5.71 9.62 -20.35
C VAL A 341 4.88 10.91 -20.40
N TYR A 342 5.23 11.85 -19.54
CA TYR A 342 4.52 13.10 -19.33
C TYR A 342 5.48 14.20 -18.84
N SER A 343 5.13 15.48 -19.08
CA SER A 343 5.91 16.64 -18.65
C SER A 343 7.43 16.47 -18.87
N GLY A 344 8.28 16.78 -17.88
CA GLY A 344 9.74 16.70 -18.01
C GLY A 344 10.31 15.28 -17.92
N THR A 345 9.48 14.25 -17.71
CA THR A 345 9.88 12.84 -17.88
C THR A 345 9.48 12.28 -19.25
N GLN A 346 8.78 13.04 -20.11
CA GLN A 346 8.29 12.61 -21.43
C GLN A 346 9.41 12.17 -22.40
N SER A 347 10.61 12.75 -22.30
CA SER A 347 11.78 12.36 -23.08
C SER A 347 13.02 12.54 -22.21
N LEU A 348 13.92 11.56 -22.26
CA LEU A 348 15.18 11.58 -21.52
C LEU A 348 16.36 11.56 -22.47
N HIS A 349 17.51 12.00 -21.98
CA HIS A 349 18.74 12.13 -22.74
C HIS A 349 19.87 11.31 -22.11
N SER A 350 20.97 11.16 -22.83
CA SER A 350 22.11 10.38 -22.35
C SER A 350 22.83 11.06 -21.19
N VAL A 351 23.17 10.30 -20.16
CA VAL A 351 23.93 10.78 -19.00
C VAL A 351 25.22 9.97 -18.92
N GLU A 352 26.37 10.65 -18.85
CA GLU A 352 27.69 9.99 -18.77
C GLU A 352 27.93 8.92 -19.86
N GLY A 353 27.44 9.19 -21.08
CA GLY A 353 27.56 8.28 -22.22
C GLY A 353 26.59 7.09 -22.21
N LYS A 354 25.72 7.00 -21.19
CA LYS A 354 24.66 5.98 -21.07
C LYS A 354 23.35 6.48 -21.65
N GLN A 355 22.73 5.67 -22.50
CA GLN A 355 21.43 6.00 -23.10
C GLN A 355 20.28 5.72 -22.13
N PRO A 356 19.13 6.41 -22.24
CA PRO A 356 17.97 6.15 -21.37
C PRO A 356 17.55 4.69 -21.25
N GLY A 357 17.62 3.91 -22.32
CA GLY A 357 17.33 2.47 -22.27
C GLY A 357 18.28 1.62 -21.42
N GLU A 358 19.42 2.17 -20.97
CA GLU A 358 20.32 1.51 -20.02
C GLU A 358 19.94 1.79 -18.55
N PHE A 359 19.08 2.78 -18.29
CA PHE A 359 18.68 3.16 -16.93
C PHE A 359 17.18 3.28 -16.67
N ILE A 360 16.35 3.15 -17.70
CA ILE A 360 14.89 3.04 -17.61
C ILE A 360 14.48 1.63 -17.97
N ASP A 361 13.74 0.95 -17.09
CA ASP A 361 13.17 -0.36 -17.39
C ASP A 361 11.81 -0.25 -18.09
N PHE A 362 10.97 0.68 -17.60
CA PHE A 362 9.64 0.92 -18.16
C PHE A 362 9.33 2.41 -18.33
N ALA A 363 8.94 2.80 -19.54
CA ALA A 363 8.34 4.10 -19.83
C ALA A 363 6.84 3.90 -20.07
N ILE A 364 6.02 4.53 -19.24
CA ILE A 364 4.57 4.30 -19.17
C ILE A 364 3.81 5.47 -19.81
N HIS A 365 3.15 5.21 -20.93
CA HIS A 365 2.37 6.22 -21.65
C HIS A 365 1.25 6.83 -20.80
N ASP A 366 0.95 8.10 -21.07
CA ASP A 366 -0.30 8.73 -20.68
C ASP A 366 -1.53 8.00 -21.30
N TYR A 367 -2.71 8.27 -20.76
CA TYR A 367 -3.92 7.55 -21.06
C TYR A 367 -4.20 7.49 -22.57
N GLY A 368 -4.38 6.27 -23.10
CA GLY A 368 -4.65 6.02 -24.51
C GLY A 368 -3.52 6.37 -25.50
N ARG A 369 -2.36 6.85 -25.05
CA ARG A 369 -1.21 7.11 -25.93
C ARG A 369 -0.49 5.80 -26.26
N ASN A 370 -0.08 5.62 -27.51
CA ASN A 370 0.50 4.35 -27.97
C ASN A 370 1.53 4.49 -29.12
N TYR A 371 2.16 5.65 -29.24
CA TYR A 371 3.23 5.86 -30.22
C TYR A 371 4.56 5.26 -29.75
N ASP A 372 5.43 4.87 -30.69
CA ASP A 372 6.76 4.30 -30.39
C ASP A 372 7.63 5.30 -29.62
N LEU A 373 8.29 4.83 -28.56
CA LEU A 373 9.06 5.65 -27.62
C LEU A 373 10.58 5.64 -27.89
N SER A 374 11.06 5.03 -28.98
CA SER A 374 12.49 4.91 -29.25
C SER A 374 13.19 6.26 -29.39
N LYS A 375 12.46 7.31 -29.80
CA LYS A 375 12.98 8.68 -29.87
C LYS A 375 12.98 9.39 -28.52
N ASN A 376 12.00 9.10 -27.68
CA ASN A 376 11.83 9.68 -26.35
C ASN A 376 12.84 9.10 -25.35
N TYR A 377 13.14 7.80 -25.47
CA TYR A 377 14.09 7.08 -24.62
C TYR A 377 15.02 6.23 -25.51
N PRO A 378 16.05 6.84 -26.12
CA PRO A 378 17.00 6.11 -26.95
C PRO A 378 17.56 4.86 -26.24
N GLY A 379 17.63 3.76 -26.98
CA GLY A 379 18.09 2.45 -26.46
C GLY A 379 17.04 1.65 -25.69
N LEU A 380 15.88 2.24 -25.32
CA LEU A 380 14.83 1.50 -24.62
C LEU A 380 14.22 0.46 -25.57
N SER A 381 14.23 -0.80 -25.17
CA SER A 381 13.60 -1.85 -25.97
C SER A 381 12.07 -1.69 -25.97
N LYS A 382 11.39 -2.17 -27.01
CA LYS A 382 9.92 -2.15 -27.05
C LYS A 382 9.27 -2.84 -25.85
N LYS A 383 9.92 -3.83 -25.25
CA LYS A 383 9.43 -4.50 -24.03
C LYS A 383 9.38 -3.57 -22.80
N GLY A 384 10.17 -2.50 -22.79
CA GLY A 384 10.11 -1.45 -21.78
C GLY A 384 9.12 -0.34 -22.09
N MET A 385 8.39 -0.42 -23.20
CA MET A 385 7.38 0.59 -23.57
C MET A 385 6.00 0.09 -23.18
N ILE A 386 5.39 0.73 -22.19
CA ILE A 386 4.04 0.41 -21.69
C ILE A 386 3.07 1.40 -22.34
N MET A 387 2.07 0.86 -23.04
CA MET A 387 1.28 1.59 -24.02
C MET A 387 -0.20 1.61 -23.62
N ALA A 388 -0.94 2.57 -24.15
CA ALA A 388 -2.40 2.65 -24.11
C ALA A 388 -2.98 2.53 -22.69
N SER A 389 -2.37 3.24 -21.74
CA SER A 389 -2.80 3.25 -20.34
C SER A 389 -4.29 3.58 -20.19
N ILE A 390 -4.90 2.96 -19.18
CA ILE A 390 -6.33 3.02 -18.89
C ILE A 390 -6.52 3.89 -17.66
N ASN A 391 -7.46 4.85 -17.74
CA ASN A 391 -7.87 5.64 -16.58
C ASN A 391 -9.16 5.05 -16.00
N CYS A 392 -9.07 4.38 -14.85
CA CYS A 392 -10.21 3.76 -14.19
C CYS A 392 -11.18 4.78 -13.57
N THR A 393 -10.74 6.02 -13.31
CA THR A 393 -11.63 7.07 -12.77
C THR A 393 -12.61 7.56 -13.83
N SER A 394 -12.13 7.79 -15.06
CA SER A 394 -12.95 8.28 -16.17
C SER A 394 -13.48 7.19 -17.09
N MET A 395 -13.17 5.91 -16.82
CA MET A 395 -13.46 4.78 -17.70
C MET A 395 -12.91 4.97 -19.12
N TYR A 396 -11.74 5.60 -19.21
CA TYR A 396 -11.10 5.88 -20.49
C TYR A 396 -10.12 4.77 -20.86
N TYR A 397 -10.46 4.02 -21.91
CA TYR A 397 -9.65 2.95 -22.49
C TYR A 397 -9.88 2.87 -24.01
N LEU A 398 -8.88 2.38 -24.76
CA LEU A 398 -9.01 2.18 -26.20
C LEU A 398 -9.75 0.88 -26.54
N GLY A 399 -10.18 0.72 -27.79
CA GLY A 399 -10.77 -0.52 -28.29
C GLY A 399 -9.73 -1.66 -28.47
N SER A 400 -10.23 -2.89 -28.53
CA SER A 400 -9.41 -4.14 -28.55
C SER A 400 -8.26 -4.19 -29.56
N ASN A 401 -8.37 -3.50 -30.70
CA ASN A 401 -7.30 -3.43 -31.70
C ASN A 401 -6.02 -2.78 -31.14
N ALA A 402 -6.13 -1.79 -30.26
CA ALA A 402 -4.97 -1.15 -29.65
C ALA A 402 -4.15 -2.15 -28.83
N TYR A 403 -4.79 -2.93 -27.95
CA TYR A 403 -4.11 -3.94 -27.14
C TYR A 403 -3.57 -5.12 -27.97
N ARG A 404 -4.29 -5.54 -29.03
CA ARG A 404 -3.74 -6.54 -29.96
C ARG A 404 -2.45 -6.02 -30.62
N ASN A 405 -2.42 -4.74 -31.01
CA ASN A 405 -1.25 -4.11 -31.60
C ASN A 405 -0.06 -4.04 -30.64
N ILE A 406 -0.28 -3.85 -29.32
CA ILE A 406 0.79 -3.91 -28.32
C ILE A 406 1.52 -5.26 -28.42
N LYS A 407 0.76 -6.36 -28.38
CA LYS A 407 1.32 -7.72 -28.48
C LYS A 407 1.98 -7.98 -29.84
N THR A 408 1.30 -7.68 -30.95
CA THR A 408 1.80 -8.03 -32.29
C THR A 408 3.00 -7.19 -32.71
N GLN A 409 3.14 -5.96 -32.20
CA GLN A 409 4.30 -5.10 -32.48
C GLN A 409 5.44 -5.27 -31.47
N GLY A 410 5.28 -6.14 -30.47
CA GLY A 410 6.31 -6.49 -29.48
C GLY A 410 6.52 -5.46 -28.36
N TYR A 411 5.52 -4.63 -28.07
CA TYR A 411 5.57 -3.69 -26.95
C TYR A 411 5.34 -4.40 -25.60
N GLY A 412 5.71 -3.73 -24.52
CA GLY A 412 5.84 -4.30 -23.18
C GLY A 412 4.53 -4.63 -22.49
N GLY A 413 3.47 -3.85 -22.70
CA GLY A 413 2.25 -4.02 -21.93
C GLY A 413 1.36 -2.79 -21.87
N THR A 414 0.50 -2.73 -20.84
CA THR A 414 -0.40 -1.61 -20.54
C THR A 414 -0.45 -1.33 -19.04
N MET A 415 -0.98 -0.16 -18.66
CA MET A 415 -1.20 0.24 -17.27
C MET A 415 -2.69 0.54 -17.00
N PHE A 416 -3.16 0.27 -15.78
CA PHE A 416 -4.46 0.67 -15.23
C PHE A 416 -4.24 1.63 -14.06
N TYR A 417 -4.69 2.87 -14.19
CA TYR A 417 -4.55 3.92 -13.17
C TYR A 417 -5.82 4.06 -12.34
N ALA A 418 -5.66 4.28 -11.04
CA ALA A 418 -6.71 4.52 -10.05
C ALA A 418 -7.74 3.39 -9.94
N LEU A 419 -7.28 2.13 -10.09
CA LEU A 419 -8.09 0.96 -9.80
C LEU A 419 -8.52 0.97 -8.32
N GLN A 420 -9.80 0.79 -8.06
CA GLN A 420 -10.35 0.62 -6.71
C GLN A 420 -11.68 -0.16 -6.76
N PRO A 421 -12.12 -0.74 -5.64
CA PRO A 421 -13.42 -1.41 -5.55
C PRO A 421 -14.59 -0.53 -6.04
N GLY A 422 -15.61 -1.19 -6.61
CA GLY A 422 -16.83 -0.52 -7.06
C GLY A 422 -16.70 0.11 -8.45
N ALA A 423 -17.15 1.36 -8.58
CA ALA A 423 -17.39 2.00 -9.88
C ALA A 423 -16.12 2.19 -10.75
N ARG A 424 -14.92 2.15 -10.17
CA ARG A 424 -13.65 2.23 -10.91
C ARG A 424 -13.11 0.87 -11.36
N THR A 425 -13.85 -0.22 -11.13
CA THR A 425 -13.48 -1.56 -11.61
C THR A 425 -14.30 -1.93 -12.84
N SER A 426 -13.64 -2.10 -14.00
CA SER A 426 -14.25 -2.57 -15.23
C SER A 426 -13.69 -3.93 -15.64
N LEU A 427 -14.43 -5.00 -15.34
CA LEU A 427 -14.10 -6.36 -15.81
C LEU A 427 -14.17 -6.49 -17.33
N GLU A 428 -14.95 -5.65 -18.00
CA GLU A 428 -14.98 -5.56 -19.45
C GLU A 428 -13.64 -5.07 -20.00
N ALA A 429 -13.11 -3.94 -19.46
CA ALA A 429 -11.82 -3.42 -19.89
C ALA A 429 -10.67 -4.39 -19.56
N MET A 430 -10.67 -4.98 -18.36
CA MET A 430 -9.69 -6.00 -17.98
C MET A 430 -9.73 -7.23 -18.90
N SER A 431 -10.92 -7.74 -19.20
CA SER A 431 -11.08 -8.87 -20.12
C SER A 431 -10.74 -8.51 -21.55
N MET A 432 -10.96 -7.27 -21.99
CA MET A 432 -10.54 -6.81 -23.32
C MET A 432 -9.02 -6.83 -23.47
N VAL A 433 -8.29 -6.30 -22.49
CA VAL A 433 -6.82 -6.37 -22.44
C VAL A 433 -6.35 -7.82 -22.38
N SER A 434 -6.92 -8.60 -21.47
CA SER A 434 -6.54 -10.00 -21.25
C SER A 434 -6.80 -10.88 -22.46
N GLN A 435 -7.90 -10.68 -23.20
CA GLN A 435 -8.16 -11.40 -24.44
C GLN A 435 -7.12 -11.05 -25.52
N ALA A 436 -6.74 -9.78 -25.63
CA ALA A 436 -5.71 -9.37 -26.57
C ALA A 436 -4.32 -9.92 -26.21
N PHE A 437 -3.98 -9.95 -24.92
CA PHE A 437 -2.64 -10.36 -24.47
C PHE A 437 -2.52 -11.89 -24.30
N PHE A 438 -3.54 -12.53 -23.73
CA PHE A 438 -3.47 -13.90 -23.21
C PHE A 438 -4.56 -14.83 -23.77
N GLY A 439 -5.60 -14.31 -24.44
CA GLY A 439 -6.68 -15.13 -25.01
C GLY A 439 -7.64 -15.70 -23.95
N GLU A 440 -7.75 -15.02 -22.81
CA GLU A 440 -8.56 -15.41 -21.66
C GLU A 440 -9.28 -14.20 -21.08
N ASN A 441 -10.42 -14.43 -20.42
CA ASN A 441 -11.11 -13.39 -19.65
C ASN A 441 -10.50 -13.23 -18.25
N VAL A 442 -10.79 -12.09 -17.62
CA VAL A 442 -10.45 -11.84 -16.22
C VAL A 442 -11.66 -12.12 -15.34
N VAL A 443 -11.44 -12.86 -14.25
CA VAL A 443 -12.44 -13.09 -13.21
C VAL A 443 -12.01 -12.38 -11.92
N GLN A 444 -12.97 -11.79 -11.21
CA GLN A 444 -12.77 -11.19 -9.90
C GLN A 444 -13.21 -12.15 -8.79
N GLN A 445 -12.39 -12.31 -7.76
CA GLN A 445 -12.69 -13.04 -6.54
C GLN A 445 -12.45 -12.16 -5.32
N GLY A 446 -13.54 -11.80 -4.63
CA GLY A 446 -13.48 -10.98 -3.43
C GLY A 446 -13.24 -9.49 -3.70
N VAL A 447 -12.96 -8.78 -2.61
CA VAL A 447 -12.73 -7.34 -2.59
C VAL A 447 -11.83 -6.99 -1.41
N PHE A 448 -10.95 -6.00 -1.59
CA PHE A 448 -10.16 -5.40 -0.52
C PHE A 448 -10.47 -3.91 -0.46
N ASN A 449 -11.16 -3.51 0.59
CA ASN A 449 -11.37 -2.09 0.90
C ASN A 449 -10.17 -1.55 1.68
N LYS A 450 -10.01 -0.23 1.67
CA LYS A 450 -9.11 0.47 2.59
C LYS A 450 -9.55 0.20 4.03
N ASP A 451 -8.62 -0.21 4.88
CA ASP A 451 -8.85 -0.66 6.26
C ASP A 451 -7.85 -0.06 7.26
N TRP A 452 -7.34 1.13 6.97
CA TRP A 452 -6.48 1.92 7.86
C TRP A 452 -6.97 3.36 7.99
#